data_AF-A0A6G7BY88-F1
#
_entry.id   AF-A0A6G7BY88-F1
#
_cell.length_a   1.000
_cell.length_b   1.000
_cell.length_c   1.000
_cell.angle_alpha   90.00
_cell.angle_beta   90.00
_cell.angle_gamma   90.00
#
_symmetry.space_group_name_H-M   'P 1'
#
loop_
_entity.id
_entity.type
_entity.pdbx_description
1 polymer ?
#
loop_
_entity_poly.entity_id
_entity_poly.type
_entity_poly.pdbx_seq_one_letter_code
_entity_poly.pdbx_strand_id
1 'polypeptide(L)'
;MKIRKIITTVALLLGTYSAFSQSSQFMVKGKIGKVNNGKYVKLYYQRDTTKVVDSVLVTGGAFVLRGQLTDPTLGHLSMDNIESGDRIDLFLAQGTVHVETKDSLSYARIYGTALTEAHEKLAQKLRPADRKVIDGFVRFKNMPEGEEKKAYITELLAGLDQYTRFKRETIHQFVEENPGSYVSLYHLDRVAGGNVNYETTYPYYDKLSPGVKNSALGKQLGDRLSAAKGVLTGQLYKDFVSTTPDGQELSLKEVIVKNKYTLLDFWASWCGPCRKENPHVVDTYEAFKKQGFTVLSVSLDDDKTRWTEAISKDGMPWYHVSSLKGWKEPAAALYGVRAIPQNVLIDSQGKIVATNLRGETLFNKVQSLLK
;
A
#
# COMPACT_ATOMS: atom_id res chain seq x y z
N MET A 1 -6.68 36.12 -73.41
CA MET A 1 -6.20 34.83 -72.85
C MET A 1 -5.04 35.10 -71.90
N LYS A 2 -5.25 34.96 -70.58
CA LYS A 2 -4.22 34.77 -69.54
C LYS A 2 -4.94 34.50 -68.21
N ILE A 3 -5.07 33.23 -67.87
CA ILE A 3 -5.64 32.71 -66.62
C ILE A 3 -4.61 32.95 -65.51
N ARG A 4 -4.93 33.76 -64.50
CA ARG A 4 -4.13 33.90 -63.28
C ARG A 4 -4.56 32.83 -62.28
N LYS A 5 -3.63 31.93 -61.95
CA LYS A 5 -3.76 30.90 -60.91
C LYS A 5 -3.82 31.56 -59.53
N ILE A 6 -4.84 31.25 -58.76
CA ILE A 6 -4.95 31.56 -57.33
C ILE A 6 -4.25 30.41 -56.59
N ILE A 7 -3.14 30.70 -55.91
CA ILE A 7 -2.48 29.78 -54.99
C ILE A 7 -2.92 30.20 -53.59
N THR A 8 -3.80 29.41 -52.99
CA THR A 8 -4.22 29.57 -51.59
C THR A 8 -3.24 28.80 -50.70
N THR A 9 -2.34 29.52 -50.03
CA THR A 9 -1.42 28.93 -49.04
C THR A 9 -2.18 28.67 -47.74
N VAL A 10 -2.50 27.41 -47.47
CA VAL A 10 -3.01 26.97 -46.16
C VAL A 10 -1.81 26.85 -45.21
N ALA A 11 -1.69 27.80 -44.28
CA ALA A 11 -0.73 27.72 -43.19
C ALA A 11 -1.24 26.70 -42.15
N LEU A 12 -0.67 25.49 -42.17
CA LEU A 12 -0.85 24.49 -41.12
C LEU A 12 -0.12 24.97 -39.86
N LEU A 13 -0.87 25.52 -38.90
CA LEU A 13 -0.41 25.73 -37.52
C LEU A 13 -0.27 24.36 -36.84
N LEU A 14 0.87 23.70 -37.06
CA LEU A 14 1.33 22.60 -36.22
C LEU A 14 1.73 23.21 -34.87
N GLY A 15 0.73 23.38 -34.00
CA GLY A 15 0.95 23.61 -32.58
C GLY A 15 1.65 22.39 -32.00
N THR A 16 2.97 22.47 -31.84
CA THR A 16 3.74 21.53 -31.05
C THR A 16 3.20 21.58 -29.63
N TYR A 17 2.47 20.55 -29.22
CA TYR A 17 2.20 20.26 -27.81
C TYR A 17 3.52 19.87 -27.15
N SER A 18 4.35 20.86 -26.88
CA SER A 18 5.44 20.73 -25.91
C SER A 18 4.77 20.76 -24.54
N ALA A 19 4.38 19.60 -24.03
CA ALA A 19 4.09 19.42 -22.61
C ALA A 19 5.43 19.61 -21.86
N PHE A 20 5.83 20.86 -21.66
CA PHE A 20 6.87 21.19 -20.70
C PHE A 20 6.31 20.82 -19.33
N SER A 21 6.84 19.75 -18.75
CA SER A 21 6.82 19.54 -17.31
C SER A 21 7.32 20.84 -16.67
N GLN A 22 6.41 21.59 -16.06
CA GLN A 22 6.74 22.88 -15.47
C GLN A 22 7.44 22.59 -14.15
N SER A 23 8.77 22.52 -14.17
CA SER A 23 9.54 22.27 -12.95
C SER A 23 9.27 23.39 -11.94
N SER A 24 8.72 23.01 -10.79
CA SER A 24 8.41 23.94 -9.72
C SER A 24 9.64 24.17 -8.85
N GLN A 25 9.95 25.43 -8.55
CA GLN A 25 11.07 25.77 -7.68
C GLN A 25 10.65 25.74 -6.22
N PHE A 26 11.50 25.14 -5.38
CA PHE A 26 11.36 25.19 -3.93
C PHE A 26 12.59 25.81 -3.27
N MET A 27 12.40 26.33 -2.07
CA MET A 27 13.46 26.79 -1.18
C MET A 27 13.21 26.27 0.22
N VAL A 28 14.25 25.77 0.88
CA VAL A 28 14.21 25.43 2.31
C VAL A 28 15.10 26.42 3.06
N LYS A 29 14.49 27.25 3.91
CA LYS A 29 15.18 28.21 4.76
C LYS A 29 15.21 27.71 6.20
N GLY A 30 16.41 27.44 6.70
CA GLY A 30 16.61 27.01 8.08
C GLY A 30 17.12 28.12 8.99
N LYS A 31 16.57 28.19 10.20
CA LYS A 31 17.18 28.85 11.37
C LYS A 31 17.32 27.78 12.46
N ILE A 32 18.53 27.28 12.64
CA ILE A 32 18.78 26.05 13.42
C ILE A 32 19.77 26.26 14.58
N GLY A 33 19.95 27.51 14.99
CA GLY A 33 20.82 27.86 16.11
C GLY A 33 22.32 27.88 15.77
N LYS A 34 23.08 28.74 16.47
CA LYS A 34 24.53 28.90 16.25
C LYS A 34 25.35 27.69 16.67
N VAL A 35 24.80 26.80 17.50
CA VAL A 35 25.42 25.53 17.90
C VAL A 35 25.72 24.62 16.70
N ASN A 36 25.00 24.83 15.59
CA ASN A 36 25.15 24.08 14.36
C ASN A 36 26.04 24.76 13.32
N ASN A 37 26.67 25.91 13.65
CA ASN A 37 27.59 26.59 12.74
C ASN A 37 28.77 25.71 12.32
N GLY A 38 29.15 25.79 11.05
CA GLY A 38 30.27 25.01 10.49
C GLY A 38 29.91 23.56 10.18
N LYS A 39 28.68 23.11 10.49
CA LYS A 39 28.16 21.80 10.07
C LYS A 39 27.45 21.91 8.73
N TYR A 40 27.39 20.81 7.99
CA TYR A 40 26.58 20.71 6.78
C TYR A 40 25.19 20.18 7.12
N VAL A 41 24.16 20.85 6.62
CA VAL A 41 22.83 20.26 6.53
C VAL A 41 22.66 19.63 5.15
N LYS A 42 22.08 18.43 5.10
CA LYS A 42 21.81 17.69 3.86
C LYS A 42 20.32 17.52 3.65
N LEU A 43 19.86 17.67 2.42
CA LEU A 43 18.50 17.40 2.00
C LEU A 43 18.48 16.24 1.01
N TYR A 44 17.77 15.18 1.36
CA TYR A 44 17.54 14.01 0.52
C TYR A 44 16.10 14.03 0.01
N TYR A 45 15.89 13.90 -1.28
CA TYR A 45 14.54 13.82 -1.85
C TYR A 45 14.54 13.07 -3.18
N GLN A 46 13.36 12.74 -3.67
CA GLN A 46 13.18 12.09 -4.96
C GLN A 46 12.60 13.08 -5.97
N ARG A 47 13.27 13.22 -7.11
CA ARG A 47 12.76 13.94 -8.29
C ARG A 47 12.57 12.92 -9.41
N ASP A 48 11.33 12.65 -9.77
CA ASP A 48 10.96 11.57 -10.68
C ASP A 48 11.45 10.21 -10.15
N THR A 49 12.40 9.58 -10.83
CA THR A 49 13.08 8.35 -10.40
C THR A 49 14.47 8.60 -9.81
N THR A 50 14.93 9.85 -9.83
CA THR A 50 16.27 10.22 -9.40
C THR A 50 16.29 10.58 -7.91
N LYS A 51 17.15 9.90 -7.15
CA LYS A 51 17.48 10.32 -5.77
C LYS A 51 18.41 11.52 -5.85
N VAL A 52 18.00 12.62 -5.22
CA VAL A 52 18.76 13.86 -5.16
C VAL A 52 19.24 14.08 -3.74
N VAL A 53 20.51 14.46 -3.60
CA VAL A 53 21.11 14.89 -2.35
C VAL A 53 21.76 16.24 -2.59
N ASP A 54 21.40 17.21 -1.77
CA ASP A 54 22.04 18.52 -1.74
C ASP A 54 22.53 18.82 -0.33
N SER A 55 23.54 19.67 -0.20
CA SER A 55 24.06 20.07 1.11
C SER A 55 24.55 21.50 1.14
N VAL A 56 24.44 22.12 2.31
CA VAL A 56 24.88 23.50 2.51
C VAL A 56 25.48 23.66 3.90
N LEU A 57 26.53 24.48 3.99
CA LEU A 57 27.16 24.84 5.25
C LEU A 57 26.25 25.80 6.05
N VAL A 58 26.07 25.50 7.32
CA VAL A 58 25.32 26.36 8.24
C VAL A 58 26.19 27.54 8.66
N THR A 59 25.73 28.75 8.34
CA THR A 59 26.45 30.00 8.63
C THR A 59 25.56 30.95 9.41
N GLY A 60 26.05 31.46 10.55
CA GLY A 60 25.28 32.36 11.40
C GLY A 60 24.02 31.73 12.03
N GLY A 61 23.97 30.39 12.12
CA GLY A 61 22.86 29.60 12.62
C GLY A 61 21.74 29.41 11.61
N ALA A 62 21.99 29.69 10.33
CA ALA A 62 21.01 29.62 9.26
C ALA A 62 21.56 28.94 8.01
N PHE A 63 20.65 28.48 7.15
CA PHE A 63 20.97 27.92 5.85
C PHE A 63 19.86 28.18 4.83
N VAL A 64 20.20 28.07 3.55
CA VAL A 64 19.23 28.10 2.44
C VAL A 64 19.59 27.02 1.43
N LEU A 65 18.66 26.10 1.18
CA LEU A 65 18.72 25.13 0.09
C LEU A 65 17.71 25.51 -0.99
N ARG A 66 18.01 25.20 -2.25
CA ARG A 66 17.13 25.47 -3.40
C ARG A 66 17.11 24.26 -4.31
N GLY A 67 15.97 24.00 -4.92
CA GLY A 67 15.87 22.92 -5.89
C GLY A 67 14.65 23.04 -6.78
N GLN A 68 14.50 22.04 -7.63
CA GLN A 68 13.37 21.92 -8.56
C GLN A 68 12.67 20.58 -8.36
N LEU A 69 11.36 20.58 -8.51
CA LEU A 69 10.49 19.43 -8.39
C LEU A 69 9.62 19.29 -9.63
N THR A 70 9.43 18.07 -10.07
CA THR A 70 8.36 17.72 -11.02
C THR A 70 7.03 17.68 -10.29
N ASP A 71 6.99 16.97 -9.16
CA ASP A 71 5.83 16.86 -8.27
C ASP A 71 6.24 17.12 -6.82
N PRO A 72 5.32 17.62 -5.97
CA PRO A 72 5.55 17.69 -4.53
C PRO A 72 5.94 16.34 -3.95
N THR A 73 6.86 16.33 -2.99
CA THR A 73 7.45 15.08 -2.47
C THR A 73 7.91 15.23 -1.03
N LEU A 74 8.18 14.11 -0.37
CA LEU A 74 8.81 14.12 0.95
C LEU A 74 10.32 14.34 0.80
N GLY A 75 10.85 15.34 1.51
CA GLY A 75 12.27 15.56 1.69
C GLY A 75 12.69 15.17 3.10
N HIS A 76 13.91 14.66 3.24
CA HIS A 76 14.52 14.32 4.51
C HIS A 76 15.69 15.28 4.75
N LEU A 77 15.58 16.10 5.79
CA LEU A 77 16.64 17.02 6.20
C LEU A 77 17.45 16.37 7.34
N SER A 78 18.77 16.39 7.26
CA SER A 78 19.65 15.79 8.28
C SER A 78 20.89 16.65 8.53
N MET A 79 21.32 16.73 9.79
CA MET A 79 22.57 17.39 10.20
C MET A 79 23.83 16.53 10.00
N ASP A 80 23.69 15.25 9.62
CA ASP A 80 24.81 14.30 9.44
C ASP A 80 24.53 13.28 8.31
N ASN A 81 24.33 12.00 8.67
CA ASN A 81 23.82 10.94 7.80
C ASN A 81 22.36 10.67 8.16
N ILE A 82 21.55 10.26 7.17
CA ILE A 82 20.14 9.93 7.36
C ILE A 82 19.92 8.75 8.30
N GLU A 83 20.90 7.86 8.47
CA GLU A 83 20.76 6.63 9.27
C GLU A 83 20.88 6.85 10.80
N SER A 84 21.60 7.89 11.24
CA SER A 84 21.95 8.07 12.66
C SER A 84 21.99 9.54 13.11
N GLY A 85 21.72 10.48 12.22
CA GLY A 85 21.79 11.92 12.50
C GLY A 85 20.48 12.52 12.99
N ASP A 86 20.59 13.69 13.60
CA ASP A 86 19.46 14.57 13.89
C ASP A 86 18.78 14.99 12.58
N ARG A 87 17.49 14.65 12.45
CA ARG A 87 16.76 14.72 11.17
C ARG A 87 15.29 15.08 11.35
N ILE A 88 14.71 15.59 10.28
CA ILE A 88 13.27 15.80 10.16
C ILE A 88 12.82 15.65 8.72
N ASP A 89 11.62 15.10 8.55
CA ASP A 89 10.97 15.03 7.24
C ASP A 89 10.16 16.31 7.01
N LEU A 90 10.17 16.80 5.78
CA LEU A 90 9.41 17.98 5.38
C LEU A 90 8.86 17.80 3.98
N PHE A 91 7.63 18.26 3.76
CA PHE A 91 7.04 18.16 2.44
C PHE A 91 7.52 19.31 1.56
N LEU A 92 8.22 18.94 0.48
CA LEU A 92 8.75 19.84 -0.53
C LEU A 92 7.67 20.14 -1.57
N ALA A 93 7.42 21.43 -1.78
CA ALA A 93 6.46 21.94 -2.75
C ALA A 93 6.93 23.29 -3.28
N GLN A 94 6.26 23.78 -4.33
CA GLN A 94 6.52 25.13 -4.86
C GLN A 94 6.43 26.18 -3.75
N GLY A 95 7.45 27.02 -3.64
CA GLY A 95 7.52 28.08 -2.64
C GLY A 95 8.63 27.90 -1.61
N THR A 96 8.47 28.52 -0.45
CA THR A 96 9.48 28.50 0.62
C THR A 96 8.99 27.70 1.82
N VAL A 97 9.75 26.68 2.20
CA VAL A 97 9.60 25.93 3.44
C VAL A 97 10.56 26.52 4.47
N HIS A 98 10.05 26.79 5.67
CA HIS A 98 10.82 27.28 6.80
C HIS A 98 11.03 26.15 7.81
N VAL A 99 12.25 26.03 8.33
CA VAL A 99 12.62 25.07 9.38
C VAL A 99 13.26 25.86 10.52
N GLU A 100 12.64 25.85 11.69
CA GLU A 100 13.10 26.62 12.85
C GLU A 100 13.30 25.74 14.08
N THR A 101 14.51 25.73 14.63
CA THR A 101 14.86 25.06 15.88
C THR A 101 16.00 25.79 16.59
N LYS A 102 16.12 25.59 17.91
CA LYS A 102 17.25 26.12 18.69
C LYS A 102 18.42 25.14 18.74
N ASP A 103 18.13 23.85 18.73
CA ASP A 103 19.07 22.77 18.99
C ASP A 103 18.97 21.66 17.92
N SER A 104 17.84 20.95 17.87
CA SER A 104 17.67 19.72 17.12
C SER A 104 16.57 19.84 16.06
N LEU A 105 16.88 19.38 14.83
CA LEU A 105 15.94 19.26 13.72
C LEU A 105 14.74 18.40 14.09
N SER A 106 14.95 17.37 14.90
CA SER A 106 13.89 16.48 15.38
C SER A 106 12.72 17.27 16.03
N TYR A 107 13.00 18.40 16.66
CA TYR A 107 11.96 19.24 17.29
C TYR A 107 11.67 20.52 16.52
N ALA A 108 12.14 20.62 15.27
CA ALA A 108 11.96 21.81 14.48
C ALA A 108 10.48 22.08 14.17
N ARG A 109 10.13 23.36 14.19
CA ARG A 109 8.89 23.87 13.62
C ARG A 109 9.07 24.01 12.11
N ILE A 110 8.18 23.39 11.34
CA ILE A 110 8.18 23.46 9.88
C ILE A 110 6.89 24.15 9.40
N TYR A 111 7.01 25.08 8.45
CA TYR A 111 5.87 25.84 7.90
C TYR A 111 6.19 26.48 6.54
N GLY A 112 5.24 27.18 5.92
CA GLY A 112 5.50 28.10 4.80
C GLY A 112 4.78 27.78 3.49
N THR A 113 4.44 26.52 3.25
CA THR A 113 3.55 26.14 2.14
C THR A 113 2.36 25.36 2.65
N ALA A 114 1.23 25.42 1.94
CA ALA A 114 0.01 24.70 2.32
C ALA A 114 0.24 23.18 2.41
N LEU A 115 1.04 22.59 1.50
CA LEU A 115 1.35 21.16 1.53
C LEU A 115 2.31 20.81 2.68
N THR A 116 3.27 21.68 2.99
CA THR A 116 4.13 21.51 4.17
C THR A 116 3.31 21.51 5.46
N GLU A 117 2.40 22.47 5.62
CA GLU A 117 1.56 22.57 6.83
C GLU A 117 0.58 21.40 6.94
N ALA A 118 0.00 20.96 5.82
CA ALA A 118 -0.83 19.76 5.78
C ALA A 118 -0.03 18.51 6.19
N HIS A 119 1.20 18.36 5.71
CA HIS A 119 2.09 17.28 6.12
C HIS A 119 2.45 17.36 7.60
N GLU A 120 2.78 18.55 8.12
CA GLU A 120 3.14 18.70 9.54
C GLU A 120 1.99 18.29 10.47
N LYS A 121 0.74 18.61 10.12
CA LYS A 121 -0.43 18.16 10.88
C LYS A 121 -0.52 16.63 10.97
N LEU A 122 -0.24 15.93 9.87
CA LEU A 122 -0.20 14.47 9.84
C LEU A 122 1.04 13.93 10.59
N ALA A 123 2.22 14.50 10.32
CA ALA A 123 3.49 14.08 10.88
C ALA A 123 3.50 14.22 12.41
N GLN A 124 2.85 15.23 12.99
CA GLN A 124 2.72 15.36 14.46
C GLN A 124 2.02 14.15 15.10
N LYS A 125 1.00 13.59 14.43
CA LYS A 125 0.28 12.40 14.91
C LYS A 125 1.15 11.14 14.78
N LEU A 126 1.93 11.02 13.71
CA LEU A 126 2.71 9.82 13.39
C LEU A 126 4.09 9.77 14.07
N ARG A 127 4.73 10.92 14.28
CA ARG A 127 6.12 11.04 14.76
C ARG A 127 6.45 10.23 16.01
N PRO A 128 5.63 10.22 17.08
CA PRO A 128 5.94 9.43 18.28
C PRO A 128 6.07 7.94 17.97
N ALA A 129 5.16 7.39 17.16
CA ALA A 129 5.18 5.99 16.76
C ALA A 129 6.31 5.69 15.77
N ASP A 130 6.53 6.57 14.78
CA ASP A 130 7.63 6.45 13.82
C ASP A 130 8.98 6.42 14.54
N ARG A 131 9.21 7.32 15.52
CA ARG A 131 10.44 7.35 16.32
C ARG A 131 10.65 6.08 17.12
N LYS A 132 9.62 5.58 17.80
CA LYS A 132 9.73 4.35 18.58
C LYS A 132 10.25 3.19 17.73
N VAL A 133 9.77 3.06 16.49
CA VAL A 133 10.23 2.03 15.55
C VAL A 133 11.64 2.30 15.06
N ILE A 134 11.93 3.52 14.62
CA ILE A 134 13.26 3.92 14.13
C ILE A 134 14.34 3.73 15.20
N ASP A 135 14.12 4.26 16.41
CA ASP A 135 15.04 4.16 17.54
C ASP A 135 15.22 2.70 17.97
N GLY A 136 14.16 1.90 17.86
CA GLY A 136 14.22 0.45 18.05
C GLY A 136 15.18 -0.23 17.08
N PHE A 137 15.09 0.06 15.78
CA PHE A 137 16.01 -0.49 14.78
C PHE A 137 17.43 0.03 14.92
N VAL A 138 17.62 1.30 15.29
CA VAL A 138 18.95 1.87 15.57
C VAL A 138 19.58 1.14 16.76
N ARG A 139 18.82 0.91 17.84
CA ARG A 139 19.29 0.13 18.99
C ARG A 139 19.66 -1.29 18.56
N PHE A 140 18.78 -1.99 17.84
CA PHE A 140 19.06 -3.34 17.33
C PHE A 140 20.37 -3.41 16.54
N LYS A 141 20.59 -2.48 15.61
CA LYS A 141 21.81 -2.41 14.78
C LYS A 141 23.07 -2.30 15.64
N ASN A 142 23.01 -1.57 16.74
CA ASN A 142 24.14 -1.30 17.64
C ASN A 142 24.31 -2.33 18.77
N MET A 143 23.42 -3.32 18.89
CA MET A 143 23.56 -4.39 19.88
C MET A 143 24.67 -5.39 19.49
N PRO A 144 25.42 -5.94 20.47
CA PRO A 144 26.36 -7.03 20.23
C PRO A 144 25.61 -8.28 19.77
N GLU A 145 26.26 -9.13 18.98
CA GLU A 145 25.68 -10.40 18.56
C GLU A 145 25.45 -11.34 19.76
N GLY A 146 24.32 -12.04 19.78
CA GLY A 146 23.96 -12.96 20.86
C GLY A 146 22.45 -13.17 21.02
N GLU A 147 22.07 -13.97 22.01
CA GLU A 147 20.65 -14.30 22.28
C GLU A 147 19.80 -13.07 22.64
N GLU A 148 20.38 -12.08 23.32
CA GLU A 148 19.67 -10.83 23.64
C GLU A 148 19.28 -10.04 22.37
N LYS A 149 20.18 -9.97 21.38
CA LYS A 149 19.91 -9.29 20.09
C LYS A 149 18.82 -10.02 19.31
N LYS A 150 18.81 -11.36 19.35
CA LYS A 150 17.75 -12.20 18.74
C LYS A 150 16.39 -12.01 19.44
N ALA A 151 16.37 -11.99 20.77
CA ALA A 151 15.16 -11.73 21.54
C ALA A 151 14.61 -10.33 21.25
N TYR A 152 15.48 -9.33 21.19
CA TYR A 152 15.11 -7.95 20.93
C TYR A 152 14.49 -7.74 19.55
N ILE A 153 15.07 -8.30 18.49
CA ILE A 153 14.47 -8.19 17.15
C ILE A 153 13.13 -8.93 17.08
N THR A 154 12.97 -10.04 17.79
CA THR A 154 11.69 -10.76 17.85
C THR A 154 10.59 -9.88 18.46
N GLU A 155 10.88 -9.22 19.59
CA GLU A 155 9.95 -8.28 20.21
C GLU A 155 9.67 -7.05 19.32
N LEU A 156 10.71 -6.49 18.70
CA LEU A 156 10.58 -5.33 17.81
C LEU A 156 9.68 -5.65 16.60
N LEU A 157 9.88 -6.82 15.98
CA LEU A 157 9.08 -7.28 14.85
C LEU A 157 7.62 -7.54 15.26
N ALA A 158 7.37 -8.09 16.45
CA ALA A 158 6.02 -8.30 16.96
C ALA A 158 5.22 -6.99 17.11
N GLY A 159 5.89 -5.86 17.38
CA GLY A 159 5.26 -4.54 17.46
C GLY A 159 4.96 -3.88 16.10
N LEU A 160 5.51 -4.37 14.99
CA LEU A 160 5.39 -3.72 13.69
C LEU A 160 3.97 -3.77 13.10
N ASP A 161 3.22 -4.83 13.38
CA ASP A 161 1.84 -4.95 12.89
C ASP A 161 0.94 -3.88 13.50
N GLN A 162 1.04 -3.67 14.81
CA GLN A 162 0.32 -2.62 15.52
C GLN A 162 0.72 -1.23 15.00
N TYR A 163 2.02 -0.98 14.82
CA TYR A 163 2.52 0.27 14.27
C TYR A 163 1.99 0.52 12.85
N THR A 164 2.05 -0.48 11.98
CA THR A 164 1.61 -0.37 10.58
C THR A 164 0.11 -0.13 10.50
N ARG A 165 -0.68 -0.81 11.35
CA ARG A 165 -2.13 -0.58 11.49
C ARG A 165 -2.42 0.86 11.92
N PHE A 166 -1.79 1.32 13.01
CA PHE A 166 -1.94 2.69 13.51
C PHE A 166 -1.61 3.74 12.43
N LYS A 167 -0.49 3.56 11.73
CA LYS A 167 -0.04 4.48 10.68
C LYS A 167 -1.02 4.54 9.51
N ARG A 168 -1.48 3.37 9.05
CA ARG A 168 -2.48 3.24 7.98
C ARG A 168 -3.79 3.91 8.36
N GLU A 169 -4.33 3.62 9.55
CA GLU A 169 -5.58 4.21 10.04
C GLU A 169 -5.50 5.74 10.20
N THR A 170 -4.38 6.24 10.73
CA THR A 170 -4.13 7.69 10.85
C THR A 170 -4.10 8.37 9.48
N ILE A 171 -3.48 7.73 8.48
CA ILE A 171 -3.42 8.25 7.10
C ILE A 171 -4.79 8.19 6.43
N HIS A 172 -5.52 7.09 6.60
CA HIS A 172 -6.89 6.94 6.12
C HIS A 172 -7.80 8.04 6.66
N GLN A 173 -7.77 8.31 7.97
CA GLN A 173 -8.49 9.42 8.58
C GLN A 173 -8.08 10.78 7.98
N PHE A 174 -6.78 10.99 7.79
CA PHE A 174 -6.28 12.23 7.19
C PHE A 174 -6.78 12.44 5.76
N VAL A 175 -6.89 11.37 4.96
CA VAL A 175 -7.46 11.41 3.59
C VAL A 175 -8.91 11.84 3.63
N GLU A 176 -9.71 11.31 4.56
CA GLU A 176 -11.13 11.69 4.71
C GLU A 176 -11.29 13.17 5.11
N GLU A 177 -10.44 13.66 6.00
CA GLU A 177 -10.44 15.04 6.46
C GLU A 177 -9.88 16.02 5.40
N ASN A 178 -9.02 15.55 4.49
CA ASN A 178 -8.27 16.39 3.55
C ASN A 178 -8.23 15.80 2.11
N PRO A 179 -9.36 15.49 1.47
CA PRO A 179 -9.39 14.82 0.16
C PRO A 179 -8.80 15.66 -0.99
N GLY A 180 -8.72 16.99 -0.81
CA GLY A 180 -8.12 17.92 -1.76
C GLY A 180 -6.60 18.06 -1.67
N SER A 181 -5.96 17.47 -0.65
CA SER A 181 -4.52 17.64 -0.42
C SER A 181 -3.71 16.59 -1.17
N TYR A 182 -2.65 17.02 -1.87
CA TYR A 182 -1.67 16.11 -2.45
C TYR A 182 -0.93 15.29 -1.38
N VAL A 183 -0.80 15.81 -0.16
CA VAL A 183 -0.24 15.07 0.99
C VAL A 183 -1.06 13.81 1.28
N SER A 184 -2.39 13.88 1.17
CA SER A 184 -3.29 12.74 1.37
C SER A 184 -3.00 11.63 0.38
N LEU A 185 -2.87 11.98 -0.91
CA LEU A 185 -2.51 11.03 -1.96
C LEU A 185 -1.10 10.46 -1.74
N TYR A 186 -0.11 11.29 -1.45
CA TYR A 186 1.27 10.84 -1.24
C TYR A 186 1.35 9.80 -0.12
N HIS A 187 0.77 10.08 1.04
CA HIS A 187 0.83 9.15 2.17
C HIS A 187 -0.03 7.91 1.96
N LEU A 188 -1.20 8.04 1.30
CA LEU A 188 -2.01 6.89 0.90
C LEU A 188 -1.23 5.94 -0.03
N ASP A 189 -0.54 6.47 -1.03
CA ASP A 189 0.34 5.72 -1.93
C ASP A 189 1.45 4.97 -1.18
N ARG A 190 2.08 5.64 -0.19
CA ARG A 190 3.17 5.06 0.60
C ARG A 190 2.71 3.94 1.52
N VAL A 191 1.54 4.04 2.15
CA VAL A 191 1.00 2.93 2.97
C VAL A 191 0.39 1.81 2.14
N ALA A 192 -0.10 2.12 0.93
CA ALA A 192 -0.51 1.10 -0.03
C ALA A 192 0.66 0.21 -0.46
N GLY A 193 1.87 0.77 -0.54
CA GLY A 193 3.08 0.04 -0.87
C GLY A 193 3.07 -0.52 -2.30
N GLY A 194 4.03 -1.40 -2.63
CA GLY A 194 4.13 -1.99 -3.97
C GLY A 194 3.00 -2.96 -4.31
N ASN A 195 2.62 -3.81 -3.35
CA ASN A 195 1.52 -4.76 -3.46
C ASN A 195 0.24 -4.14 -2.90
N VAL A 196 -0.32 -3.17 -3.62
CA VAL A 196 -1.52 -2.45 -3.18
C VAL A 196 -2.69 -3.40 -3.00
N ASN A 197 -3.45 -3.21 -1.92
CA ASN A 197 -4.68 -3.92 -1.66
C ASN A 197 -5.87 -3.03 -2.04
N TYR A 198 -6.63 -3.46 -3.05
CA TYR A 198 -7.79 -2.70 -3.55
C TYR A 198 -8.83 -2.43 -2.45
N GLU A 199 -9.18 -3.46 -1.67
CA GLU A 199 -10.27 -3.38 -0.70
C GLU A 199 -9.96 -2.43 0.47
N THR A 200 -8.69 -2.33 0.88
CA THR A 200 -8.30 -1.42 1.97
C THR A 200 -7.94 -0.03 1.51
N THR A 201 -7.53 0.15 0.25
CA THR A 201 -6.98 1.41 -0.25
C THR A 201 -7.98 2.18 -1.14
N TYR A 202 -8.72 1.48 -2.00
CA TYR A 202 -9.65 2.11 -2.95
C TYR A 202 -10.72 2.98 -2.28
N PRO A 203 -11.34 2.59 -1.13
CA PRO A 203 -12.33 3.44 -0.48
C PRO A 203 -11.82 4.83 -0.10
N TYR A 204 -10.51 4.97 0.17
CA TYR A 204 -9.87 6.25 0.48
C TYR A 204 -9.39 6.96 -0.77
N TYR A 205 -8.87 6.21 -1.75
CA TYR A 205 -8.55 6.76 -3.08
C TYR A 205 -9.77 7.40 -3.71
N ASP A 206 -10.94 6.77 -3.60
CA ASP A 206 -12.17 7.26 -4.22
C ASP A 206 -12.67 8.57 -3.59
N LYS A 207 -12.34 8.82 -2.33
CA LYS A 207 -12.66 10.09 -1.65
C LYS A 207 -11.79 11.26 -2.11
N LEU A 208 -10.62 11.01 -2.74
CA LEU A 208 -9.73 12.07 -3.20
C LEU A 208 -10.42 12.95 -4.26
N SER A 209 -10.12 14.24 -4.21
CA SER A 209 -10.67 15.20 -5.17
C SER A 209 -10.23 14.87 -6.62
N PRO A 210 -11.03 15.25 -7.65
CA PRO A 210 -10.66 15.02 -9.04
C PRO A 210 -9.28 15.58 -9.42
N GLY A 211 -8.92 16.76 -8.92
CA GLY A 211 -7.60 17.37 -9.16
C GLY A 211 -6.45 16.51 -8.64
N VAL A 212 -6.61 15.94 -7.45
CA VAL A 212 -5.61 15.04 -6.85
C VAL A 212 -5.53 13.71 -7.62
N LYS A 213 -6.67 13.09 -7.96
CA LYS A 213 -6.71 11.85 -8.76
C LYS A 213 -6.07 12.03 -10.15
N ASN A 214 -6.20 13.21 -10.75
CA ASN A 214 -5.65 13.52 -12.07
C ASN A 214 -4.16 13.84 -12.10
N SER A 215 -3.50 13.98 -10.94
CA SER A 215 -2.04 14.09 -10.85
C SER A 215 -1.34 12.82 -11.34
N ALA A 216 -0.02 12.89 -11.62
CA ALA A 216 0.75 11.75 -12.09
C ALA A 216 0.70 10.58 -11.09
N LEU A 217 0.96 10.85 -9.81
CA LEU A 217 0.87 9.85 -8.74
C LEU A 217 -0.57 9.33 -8.55
N GLY A 218 -1.57 10.19 -8.71
CA GLY A 218 -2.98 9.82 -8.60
C GLY A 218 -3.38 8.78 -9.64
N LYS A 219 -3.02 9.01 -10.90
CA LYS A 219 -3.23 8.06 -12.00
C LYS A 219 -2.48 6.75 -11.76
N GLN A 220 -1.21 6.83 -11.36
CA GLN A 220 -0.41 5.64 -11.06
C GLN A 220 -1.03 4.78 -9.95
N LEU A 221 -1.48 5.39 -8.85
CA LEU A 221 -2.17 4.67 -7.78
C LEU A 221 -3.50 4.08 -8.28
N GLY A 222 -4.27 4.83 -9.05
CA GLY A 222 -5.52 4.36 -9.66
C GLY A 222 -5.34 3.16 -10.59
N ASP A 223 -4.29 3.16 -11.41
CA ASP A 223 -3.95 2.04 -12.30
C ASP A 223 -3.54 0.80 -11.51
N ARG A 224 -2.69 0.97 -10.48
CA ARG A 224 -2.29 -0.13 -9.58
C ARG A 224 -3.49 -0.70 -8.83
N LEU A 225 -4.41 0.14 -8.36
CA LEU A 225 -5.66 -0.29 -7.73
C LEU A 225 -6.55 -1.05 -8.72
N SER A 226 -6.70 -0.55 -9.94
CA SER A 226 -7.51 -1.20 -10.97
C SER A 226 -6.94 -2.57 -11.35
N ALA A 227 -5.61 -2.69 -11.43
CA ALA A 227 -4.94 -3.98 -11.60
C ALA A 227 -5.15 -4.91 -10.39
N ALA A 228 -5.08 -4.37 -9.17
CA ALA A 228 -5.24 -5.13 -7.92
C ALA A 228 -6.69 -5.56 -7.62
N LYS A 229 -7.69 -4.84 -8.12
CA LYS A 229 -9.12 -5.20 -8.00
C LYS A 229 -9.41 -6.63 -8.45
N GLY A 230 -8.57 -7.17 -9.32
CA GLY A 230 -8.72 -8.49 -9.90
C GLY A 230 -9.76 -8.48 -11.01
N VAL A 231 -9.40 -9.04 -12.16
CA VAL A 231 -10.25 -9.07 -13.36
C VAL A 231 -11.61 -9.73 -13.09
N LEU A 232 -11.70 -10.61 -12.10
CA LEU A 232 -12.90 -11.35 -11.74
C LEU A 232 -13.92 -10.52 -10.93
N THR A 233 -13.51 -9.44 -10.25
CA THR A 233 -14.43 -8.65 -9.42
C THR A 233 -15.54 -8.03 -10.26
N GLY A 234 -16.78 -8.30 -9.86
CA GLY A 234 -18.00 -7.88 -10.56
C GLY A 234 -18.54 -8.91 -11.55
N GLN A 235 -17.77 -9.94 -11.90
CA GLN A 235 -18.24 -11.03 -12.76
C GLN A 235 -19.12 -12.02 -11.98
N LEU A 236 -19.92 -12.81 -12.70
CA LEU A 236 -20.56 -13.99 -12.13
C LEU A 236 -19.54 -15.11 -11.93
N TYR A 237 -19.76 -15.93 -10.90
CA TYR A 237 -18.96 -17.12 -10.65
C TYR A 237 -19.09 -18.13 -11.79
N LYS A 238 -18.09 -18.99 -11.94
CA LYS A 238 -18.11 -20.10 -12.90
C LYS A 238 -18.24 -21.38 -12.09
N ASP A 239 -19.38 -22.04 -12.23
CA ASP A 239 -19.63 -23.27 -11.49
C ASP A 239 -18.68 -24.40 -11.91
N PHE A 240 -18.40 -25.31 -10.97
CA PHE A 240 -17.63 -26.52 -11.20
C PHE A 240 -18.01 -27.58 -10.17
N VAL A 241 -17.72 -28.84 -10.48
CA VAL A 241 -17.85 -29.99 -9.58
C VAL A 241 -16.45 -30.56 -9.33
N SER A 242 -16.16 -30.93 -8.08
CA SER A 242 -14.90 -31.57 -7.71
C SER A 242 -15.12 -32.55 -6.55
N THR A 243 -14.08 -33.30 -6.20
CA THR A 243 -14.14 -34.37 -5.21
C THR A 243 -13.72 -33.90 -3.83
N THR A 244 -14.50 -34.22 -2.80
CA THR A 244 -14.23 -33.95 -1.38
C THR A 244 -13.19 -34.94 -0.80
N PRO A 245 -12.64 -34.69 0.41
CA PRO A 245 -11.70 -35.62 1.06
C PRO A 245 -12.23 -37.05 1.23
N ASP A 246 -13.53 -37.22 1.47
CA ASP A 246 -14.22 -38.50 1.61
C ASP A 246 -14.64 -39.13 0.27
N GLY A 247 -14.36 -38.47 -0.86
CA GLY A 247 -14.60 -39.02 -2.20
C GLY A 247 -15.97 -38.70 -2.80
N GLN A 248 -16.76 -37.83 -2.16
CA GLN A 248 -18.04 -37.37 -2.68
C GLN A 248 -17.85 -36.24 -3.70
N GLU A 249 -18.83 -36.04 -4.57
CA GLU A 249 -18.88 -34.87 -5.44
C GLU A 249 -19.49 -33.68 -4.69
N LEU A 250 -18.92 -32.49 -4.90
CA LEU A 250 -19.45 -31.23 -4.39
C LEU A 250 -19.32 -30.16 -5.48
N SER A 251 -20.42 -29.48 -5.78
CA SER A 251 -20.40 -28.31 -6.67
C SER A 251 -20.20 -26.99 -5.92
N LEU A 252 -19.56 -26.02 -6.57
CA LEU A 252 -19.44 -24.67 -6.02
C LEU A 252 -20.83 -24.02 -5.84
N LYS A 253 -21.74 -24.23 -6.79
CA LYS A 253 -23.13 -23.76 -6.69
C LYS A 253 -23.82 -24.25 -5.42
N GLU A 254 -23.70 -25.52 -5.07
CA GLU A 254 -24.31 -26.07 -3.84
C GLU A 254 -23.84 -25.38 -2.57
N VAL A 255 -22.57 -24.95 -2.53
CA VAL A 255 -22.02 -24.18 -1.41
C VAL A 255 -22.56 -22.75 -1.42
N ILE A 256 -22.57 -22.09 -2.57
CA ILE A 256 -23.06 -20.70 -2.71
C ILE A 256 -24.53 -20.57 -2.31
N VAL A 257 -25.42 -21.44 -2.80
CA VAL A 257 -26.87 -21.30 -2.55
C VAL A 257 -27.26 -21.48 -1.07
N LYS A 258 -26.38 -22.08 -0.26
CA LYS A 258 -26.60 -22.30 1.18
C LYS A 258 -26.08 -21.16 2.05
N ASN A 259 -25.36 -20.18 1.47
CA ASN A 259 -24.61 -19.17 2.21
C ASN A 259 -24.83 -17.76 1.64
N LYS A 260 -24.70 -16.74 2.48
CA LYS A 260 -24.76 -15.33 2.04
C LYS A 260 -23.50 -14.93 1.28
N TYR A 261 -22.35 -15.41 1.76
CA TYR A 261 -21.05 -15.21 1.13
C TYR A 261 -20.20 -16.47 1.22
N THR A 262 -19.57 -16.84 0.09
CA THR A 262 -18.66 -17.99 -0.01
C THR A 262 -17.29 -17.48 -0.45
N LEU A 263 -16.27 -17.75 0.37
CA LEU A 263 -14.87 -17.57 -0.03
C LEU A 263 -14.41 -18.82 -0.78
N LEU A 264 -14.18 -18.71 -2.09
CA LEU A 264 -13.52 -19.75 -2.87
C LEU A 264 -12.01 -19.54 -2.77
N ASP A 265 -11.32 -20.46 -2.13
CA ASP A 265 -9.91 -20.34 -1.74
C ASP A 265 -9.03 -21.40 -2.43
N PHE A 266 -8.00 -20.96 -3.16
CA PHE A 266 -7.07 -21.83 -3.87
C PHE A 266 -5.75 -21.92 -3.09
N TRP A 267 -5.40 -23.13 -2.67
CA TRP A 267 -4.28 -23.39 -1.77
C TRP A 267 -3.62 -24.75 -2.05
N ALA A 268 -2.59 -25.10 -1.30
CA ALA A 268 -2.01 -26.45 -1.27
C ALA A 268 -1.27 -26.71 0.05
N SER A 269 -1.15 -27.98 0.44
CA SER A 269 -0.47 -28.38 1.69
C SER A 269 0.99 -27.92 1.77
N TRP A 270 1.66 -27.85 0.62
CA TRP A 270 3.06 -27.47 0.43
C TRP A 270 3.27 -25.95 0.28
N CYS A 271 2.20 -25.16 0.20
CA CYS A 271 2.28 -23.71 0.04
C CYS A 271 2.46 -22.99 1.38
N GLY A 272 3.71 -22.68 1.75
CA GLY A 272 4.03 -21.98 3.01
C GLY A 272 3.21 -20.71 3.27
N PRO A 273 3.08 -19.77 2.32
CA PRO A 273 2.23 -18.59 2.49
C PRO A 273 0.74 -18.92 2.70
N CYS A 274 0.21 -19.97 2.05
CA CYS A 274 -1.16 -20.43 2.26
C CYS A 274 -1.35 -20.93 3.70
N ARG A 275 -0.43 -21.76 4.20
CA ARG A 275 -0.45 -22.28 5.57
C ARG A 275 -0.39 -21.17 6.62
N LYS A 276 0.31 -20.06 6.33
CA LYS A 276 0.35 -18.86 7.19
C LYS A 276 -0.96 -18.07 7.17
N GLU A 277 -1.71 -18.11 6.07
CA GLU A 277 -2.99 -17.42 5.93
C GLU A 277 -4.15 -18.21 6.54
N ASN A 278 -4.09 -19.55 6.55
CA ASN A 278 -5.16 -20.42 7.04
C ASN A 278 -5.70 -20.04 8.43
N PRO A 279 -4.87 -19.70 9.46
CA PRO A 279 -5.37 -19.22 10.74
C PRO A 279 -6.27 -17.99 10.64
N HIS A 280 -5.97 -17.03 9.75
CA HIS A 280 -6.81 -15.84 9.55
C HIS A 280 -8.15 -16.18 8.86
N VAL A 281 -8.15 -17.19 7.98
CA VAL A 281 -9.38 -17.70 7.36
C VAL A 281 -10.23 -18.41 8.41
N VAL A 282 -9.62 -19.18 9.33
CA VAL A 282 -10.29 -19.80 10.48
C VAL A 282 -10.93 -18.74 11.37
N ASP A 283 -10.18 -17.71 11.76
CA ASP A 283 -10.70 -16.62 12.59
C ASP A 283 -11.92 -15.93 11.95
N THR A 284 -11.84 -15.67 10.63
CA THR A 284 -12.95 -15.08 9.88
C THR A 284 -14.15 -16.03 9.81
N TYR A 285 -13.91 -17.32 9.53
CA TYR A 285 -14.96 -18.33 9.48
C TYR A 285 -15.69 -18.44 10.82
N GLU A 286 -14.97 -18.57 11.92
CA GLU A 286 -15.55 -18.69 13.26
C GLU A 286 -16.36 -17.45 13.64
N ALA A 287 -15.87 -16.25 13.30
CA ALA A 287 -16.57 -14.99 13.57
C ALA A 287 -17.89 -14.84 12.78
N PHE A 288 -17.95 -15.33 11.53
CA PHE A 288 -19.04 -15.01 10.61
C PHE A 288 -19.86 -16.20 10.10
N LYS A 289 -19.53 -17.45 10.44
CA LYS A 289 -20.27 -18.66 9.97
C LYS A 289 -21.75 -18.64 10.29
N LYS A 290 -22.11 -18.18 11.49
CA LYS A 290 -23.52 -18.04 11.93
C LYS A 290 -24.28 -16.93 11.21
N GLN A 291 -23.57 -16.04 10.52
CA GLN A 291 -24.14 -14.93 9.75
C GLN A 291 -24.23 -15.25 8.26
N GLY A 292 -23.85 -16.46 7.84
CA GLY A 292 -23.93 -16.95 6.47
C GLY A 292 -22.64 -16.81 5.66
N PHE A 293 -21.49 -16.67 6.32
CA PHE A 293 -20.18 -16.79 5.66
C PHE A 293 -19.70 -18.24 5.65
N THR A 294 -19.15 -18.69 4.53
CA THR A 294 -18.47 -20.00 4.45
C THR A 294 -17.25 -19.94 3.54
N VAL A 295 -16.51 -21.04 3.50
CA VAL A 295 -15.32 -21.20 2.65
C VAL A 295 -15.42 -22.52 1.88
N LEU A 296 -15.05 -22.50 0.61
CA LEU A 296 -14.76 -23.69 -0.19
C LEU A 296 -13.29 -23.62 -0.62
N SER A 297 -12.46 -24.47 -0.03
CA SER A 297 -11.04 -24.53 -0.37
C SER A 297 -10.80 -25.59 -1.46
N VAL A 298 -10.23 -25.14 -2.58
CA VAL A 298 -9.76 -25.97 -3.69
C VAL A 298 -8.27 -26.21 -3.53
N SER A 299 -7.87 -27.46 -3.32
CA SER A 299 -6.46 -27.82 -3.18
C SER A 299 -5.80 -28.17 -4.52
N LEU A 300 -4.60 -27.61 -4.72
CA LEU A 300 -3.64 -27.94 -5.77
C LEU A 300 -2.58 -28.94 -5.27
N ASP A 301 -2.96 -29.83 -4.35
CA ASP A 301 -2.17 -31.00 -4.02
C ASP A 301 -2.30 -32.08 -5.11
N ASP A 302 -1.32 -32.98 -5.15
CA ASP A 302 -1.30 -34.20 -5.95
C ASP A 302 -1.22 -35.46 -5.06
N ASP A 303 -1.25 -35.27 -3.73
CA ASP A 303 -1.20 -36.32 -2.73
C ASP A 303 -2.33 -36.12 -1.71
N LYS A 304 -3.22 -37.11 -1.62
CA LYS A 304 -4.40 -37.06 -0.75
C LYS A 304 -4.02 -37.00 0.73
N THR A 305 -3.01 -37.76 1.14
CA THR A 305 -2.60 -37.86 2.55
C THR A 305 -2.10 -36.51 3.04
N ARG A 306 -1.14 -35.90 2.33
CA ARG A 306 -0.61 -34.56 2.67
C ARG A 306 -1.70 -33.49 2.72
N TRP A 307 -2.62 -33.52 1.76
CA TRP A 307 -3.76 -32.61 1.73
C TRP A 307 -4.65 -32.74 2.97
N THR A 308 -5.08 -33.96 3.29
CA THR A 308 -5.98 -34.21 4.44
C THR A 308 -5.32 -33.98 5.79
N GLU A 309 -4.04 -34.33 5.94
CA GLU A 309 -3.25 -34.02 7.14
C GLU A 309 -3.10 -32.51 7.34
N ALA A 310 -2.89 -31.75 6.26
CA ALA A 310 -2.81 -30.29 6.32
C ALA A 310 -4.14 -29.65 6.74
N ILE A 311 -5.27 -30.13 6.21
CA ILE A 311 -6.62 -29.68 6.63
C ILE A 311 -6.79 -29.84 8.14
N SER A 312 -6.45 -31.03 8.66
CA SER A 312 -6.56 -31.35 10.08
C SER A 312 -5.64 -30.48 10.93
N LYS A 313 -4.37 -30.37 10.55
CA LYS A 313 -3.36 -29.61 11.27
C LYS A 313 -3.65 -28.11 11.35
N ASP A 314 -4.23 -27.55 10.30
CA ASP A 314 -4.58 -26.13 10.24
C ASP A 314 -5.98 -25.84 10.78
N GLY A 315 -6.74 -26.87 11.16
CA GLY A 315 -8.07 -26.72 11.72
C GLY A 315 -9.04 -26.00 10.78
N MET A 316 -9.15 -26.46 9.53
CA MET A 316 -10.00 -25.85 8.49
C MET A 316 -11.37 -26.56 8.42
N PRO A 317 -12.40 -26.16 9.18
CA PRO A 317 -13.65 -26.93 9.38
C PRO A 317 -14.68 -26.81 8.24
N TRP A 318 -14.32 -26.18 7.12
CA TRP A 318 -15.23 -25.87 6.01
C TRP A 318 -15.10 -26.87 4.85
N TYR A 319 -15.67 -26.54 3.70
CA TYR A 319 -15.69 -27.44 2.54
C TYR A 319 -14.32 -27.50 1.84
N HIS A 320 -13.89 -28.70 1.47
CA HIS A 320 -12.64 -28.93 0.75
C HIS A 320 -12.90 -29.76 -0.48
N VAL A 321 -12.24 -29.43 -1.59
CA VAL A 321 -12.25 -30.22 -2.81
C VAL A 321 -10.89 -30.24 -3.50
N SER A 322 -10.59 -31.31 -4.24
CA SER A 322 -9.42 -31.39 -5.11
C SER A 322 -9.60 -32.49 -6.16
N SER A 323 -9.06 -32.29 -7.36
CA SER A 323 -8.90 -33.36 -8.36
C SER A 323 -7.58 -34.14 -8.21
N LEU A 324 -6.74 -33.75 -7.24
CA LEU A 324 -5.39 -34.30 -7.00
C LEU A 324 -4.46 -34.21 -8.22
N LYS A 325 -4.61 -33.16 -9.02
CA LYS A 325 -3.83 -32.93 -10.26
C LYS A 325 -2.78 -31.83 -10.12
N GLY A 326 -2.49 -31.37 -8.90
CA GLY A 326 -1.57 -30.29 -8.66
C GLY A 326 -1.98 -29.01 -9.39
N TRP A 327 -1.02 -28.35 -10.05
CA TRP A 327 -1.27 -27.16 -10.90
C TRP A 327 -2.18 -27.41 -12.11
N LYS A 328 -2.48 -28.67 -12.46
CA LYS A 328 -3.46 -29.02 -13.51
C LYS A 328 -4.90 -29.09 -12.98
N GLU A 329 -5.16 -28.60 -11.77
CA GLU A 329 -6.49 -28.50 -11.17
C GLU A 329 -7.47 -27.73 -12.08
N PRO A 330 -8.54 -28.37 -12.60
CA PRO A 330 -9.48 -27.72 -13.52
C PRO A 330 -10.13 -26.46 -12.94
N ALA A 331 -10.48 -26.45 -11.64
CA ALA A 331 -11.07 -25.28 -11.01
C ALA A 331 -10.07 -24.10 -10.94
N ALA A 332 -8.79 -24.39 -10.72
CA ALA A 332 -7.73 -23.37 -10.72
C ALA A 332 -7.57 -22.75 -12.12
N ALA A 333 -7.60 -23.57 -13.17
CA ALA A 333 -7.56 -23.09 -14.55
C ALA A 333 -8.79 -22.24 -14.92
N LEU A 334 -10.00 -22.66 -14.50
CA LEU A 334 -11.26 -21.96 -14.76
C LEU A 334 -11.29 -20.52 -14.21
N TYR A 335 -10.65 -20.33 -13.06
CA TYR A 335 -10.50 -19.05 -12.37
C TYR A 335 -9.19 -18.33 -12.70
N GLY A 336 -8.37 -18.86 -13.62
CA GLY A 336 -7.13 -18.24 -14.06
C GLY A 336 -6.07 -18.11 -12.96
N VAL A 337 -6.04 -19.06 -12.02
CA VAL A 337 -5.11 -19.08 -10.90
C VAL A 337 -3.70 -19.38 -11.42
N ARG A 338 -2.76 -18.47 -11.15
CA ARG A 338 -1.35 -18.59 -11.57
C ARG A 338 -0.36 -18.58 -10.40
N ALA A 339 -0.84 -18.24 -9.22
CA ALA A 339 -0.09 -18.25 -7.97
C ALA A 339 -1.07 -18.58 -6.84
N ILE A 340 -0.56 -19.24 -5.80
CA ILE A 340 -1.31 -19.47 -4.56
C ILE A 340 -0.56 -18.87 -3.37
N PRO A 341 -1.27 -18.37 -2.33
CA PRO A 341 -2.73 -18.39 -2.21
C PRO A 341 -3.41 -17.41 -3.17
N GLN A 342 -4.60 -17.77 -3.65
CA GLN A 342 -5.50 -16.89 -4.43
C GLN A 342 -6.94 -17.17 -3.98
N ASN A 343 -7.78 -16.14 -3.82
CA ASN A 343 -9.19 -16.37 -3.47
C ASN A 343 -10.13 -15.39 -4.15
N VAL A 344 -11.41 -15.76 -4.19
CA VAL A 344 -12.51 -14.91 -4.63
C VAL A 344 -13.65 -14.99 -3.62
N LEU A 345 -14.23 -13.84 -3.27
CA LEU A 345 -15.41 -13.76 -2.41
C LEU A 345 -16.65 -13.61 -3.28
N ILE A 346 -17.61 -14.52 -3.12
CA ILE A 346 -18.80 -14.64 -3.96
C ILE A 346 -20.03 -14.40 -3.07
N ASP A 347 -20.96 -13.57 -3.53
CA ASP A 347 -22.24 -13.37 -2.85
C ASP A 347 -23.27 -14.47 -3.20
N SER A 348 -24.38 -14.52 -2.46
CA SER A 348 -25.48 -15.48 -2.69
C SER A 348 -26.13 -15.40 -4.07
N GLN A 349 -25.95 -14.29 -4.81
CA GLN A 349 -26.43 -14.12 -6.17
C GLN A 349 -25.39 -14.58 -7.21
N GLY A 350 -24.26 -15.09 -6.75
CA GLY A 350 -23.18 -15.59 -7.58
C GLY A 350 -22.25 -14.51 -8.11
N LYS A 351 -22.32 -13.27 -7.63
CA LYS A 351 -21.42 -12.19 -8.06
C LYS A 351 -20.13 -12.23 -7.24
N ILE A 352 -19.00 -12.12 -7.91
CA ILE A 352 -17.69 -11.97 -7.27
C ILE A 352 -17.58 -10.54 -6.75
N VAL A 353 -17.53 -10.37 -5.43
CA VAL A 353 -17.55 -9.06 -4.76
C VAL A 353 -16.17 -8.58 -4.31
N ALA A 354 -15.19 -9.47 -4.24
CA ALA A 354 -13.78 -9.16 -3.98
C ALA A 354 -12.86 -10.32 -4.38
N THR A 355 -11.57 -10.06 -4.50
CA THR A 355 -10.54 -11.08 -4.76
C THR A 355 -9.30 -10.84 -3.91
N ASN A 356 -8.48 -11.87 -3.73
CA ASN A 356 -7.16 -11.81 -3.07
C ASN A 356 -7.20 -11.22 -1.65
N LEU A 357 -8.22 -11.57 -0.88
CA LEU A 357 -8.40 -11.17 0.51
C LEU A 357 -7.42 -11.92 1.42
N ARG A 358 -6.72 -11.21 2.30
CA ARG A 358 -5.74 -11.77 3.27
C ARG A 358 -5.85 -11.10 4.63
N GLY A 359 -5.58 -11.84 5.69
CA GLY A 359 -5.51 -11.36 7.06
C GLY A 359 -6.70 -10.49 7.44
N GLU A 360 -6.42 -9.32 8.02
CA GLU A 360 -7.43 -8.32 8.39
C GLU A 360 -8.31 -7.87 7.22
N THR A 361 -7.82 -7.91 5.98
CA THR A 361 -8.62 -7.48 4.84
C THR A 361 -9.78 -8.43 4.60
N LEU A 362 -9.54 -9.74 4.73
CA LEU A 362 -10.61 -10.75 4.65
C LEU A 362 -11.65 -10.51 5.74
N PHE A 363 -11.20 -10.41 6.99
CA PHE A 363 -12.08 -10.20 8.13
C PHE A 363 -12.92 -8.93 7.97
N ASN A 364 -12.28 -7.80 7.68
CA ASN A 364 -12.96 -6.51 7.56
C ASN A 364 -13.91 -6.47 6.36
N LYS A 365 -13.55 -7.11 5.24
CA LYS A 365 -14.43 -7.17 4.07
C LYS A 365 -15.69 -7.97 4.38
N VAL A 366 -15.56 -9.16 4.96
CA VAL A 366 -16.70 -9.99 5.36
C VAL A 366 -17.56 -9.27 6.40
N GLN A 367 -16.94 -8.64 7.40
CA GLN A 367 -17.64 -7.84 8.39
C GLN A 367 -18.44 -6.70 7.75
N SER A 368 -17.88 -5.99 6.78
CA SER A 368 -18.57 -4.88 6.10
C SER A 368 -19.78 -5.32 5.29
N LEU A 369 -19.77 -6.55 4.79
CA LEU A 369 -20.80 -7.10 3.89
C LEU A 369 -21.95 -7.79 4.63
N LEU A 370 -21.74 -8.19 5.89
CA LEU A 370 -22.71 -8.88 6.74
C LEU A 370 -23.39 -7.98 7.77
N LYS A 371 -23.03 -6.68 7.79
CA LYS A 371 -23.68 -5.66 8.62
C LYS A 371 -25.11 -5.37 8.21
#